data_AF-A0A9J6D6H3-F1
#
_entry.id   AF-A0A9J6D6H3-F1
#
_cell.length_a   1.000
_cell.length_b   1.000
_cell.length_c   1.000
_cell.angle_alpha   90.00
_cell.angle_beta   90.00
_cell.angle_gamma   90.00
#
_symmetry.space_group_name_H-M   'P 1'
#
loop_
_entity.id
_entity.type
_entity.pdbx_description
1 polymer ?
#
loop_
_entity_poly.entity_id
_entity_poly.type
_entity_poly.pdbx_seq_one_letter_code
_entity_poly.pdbx_strand_id
1 'polypeptide(L)'
;MRPDKSLKADKAKELQEALDAEQQTVAKETRAWQRWLRRKENNISEPDEALRLMKHVASASNQHDFDKAVEVLVDSEYWKNERFRSYFEEVWLSVKELWVMSYRLEFDVVLTTNNGIEAQNCVLKAQYVKSSSGKRSLTSLIMTVVHGYLPDKEAKFHEAARRQSLAYRQYSENVPAYLHNRPRGFVKHMLRWLVNAEEYTPTDMEELPVEGVFTVHSERSDDDLYTVDFTSHRVPALI
;
A
#
# COMPACT_ATOMS: atom_id res chain seq x y z
N MET A 1 -24.56 -7.48 -23.52
CA MET A 1 -23.51 -6.98 -22.61
C MET A 1 -22.98 -8.13 -21.75
N ARG A 2 -21.74 -8.57 -21.99
CA ARG A 2 -21.04 -9.49 -21.07
C ARG A 2 -20.07 -8.64 -20.26
N PRO A 3 -20.06 -8.69 -18.92
CA PRO A 3 -19.15 -7.89 -18.11
C PRO A 3 -17.70 -8.27 -18.46
N ASP A 4 -16.88 -7.25 -18.70
CA ASP A 4 -15.50 -7.39 -19.17
C ASP A 4 -14.67 -8.22 -18.17
N LYS A 5 -14.29 -9.42 -18.61
CA LYS A 5 -13.52 -10.38 -17.82
C LYS A 5 -12.13 -9.83 -17.47
N SER A 6 -11.61 -8.87 -18.24
CA SER A 6 -10.31 -8.24 -18.02
C SER A 6 -10.31 -7.36 -16.76
N LEU A 7 -11.37 -6.56 -16.56
CA LEU A 7 -11.48 -5.66 -15.40
C LEU A 7 -11.62 -6.45 -14.09
N LYS A 8 -12.38 -7.55 -14.12
CA LYS A 8 -12.54 -8.45 -12.97
C LYS A 8 -11.24 -9.19 -12.63
N ALA A 9 -10.46 -9.57 -13.64
CA ALA A 9 -9.17 -10.23 -13.45
C ALA A 9 -8.12 -9.28 -12.86
N ASP A 10 -8.08 -8.02 -13.31
CA ASP A 10 -7.18 -7.00 -12.76
C ASP A 10 -7.54 -6.67 -11.30
N LYS A 11 -8.84 -6.50 -10.98
CA LYS A 11 -9.31 -6.25 -9.60
C LYS A 11 -9.06 -7.45 -8.68
N ALA A 12 -9.27 -8.67 -9.18
CA ALA A 12 -8.97 -9.89 -8.43
C ALA A 12 -7.46 -10.06 -8.18
N LYS A 13 -6.62 -9.64 -9.14
CA LYS A 13 -5.17 -9.64 -8.99
C LYS A 13 -4.70 -8.59 -7.98
N GLU A 14 -5.22 -7.37 -8.04
CA GLU A 14 -4.94 -6.34 -7.01
C GLU A 14 -5.39 -6.78 -5.62
N LEU A 15 -6.56 -7.41 -5.51
CA LEU A 15 -7.07 -7.95 -4.25
C LEU A 15 -6.19 -9.10 -3.73
N GLN A 16 -5.72 -9.98 -4.62
CA GLN A 16 -4.80 -11.06 -4.27
C GLN A 16 -3.43 -10.53 -3.85
N GLU A 17 -2.89 -9.53 -4.54
CA GLU A 17 -1.62 -8.88 -4.19
C GLU A 17 -1.72 -8.12 -2.85
N ALA A 18 -2.85 -7.49 -2.57
CA ALA A 18 -3.14 -6.86 -1.28
C ALA A 18 -3.26 -7.90 -0.15
N LEU A 19 -3.96 -9.01 -0.40
CA LEU A 19 -4.08 -10.13 0.54
C LEU A 19 -2.73 -10.78 0.83
N ASP A 20 -1.89 -10.96 -0.19
CA ASP A 20 -0.55 -11.51 -0.03
C ASP A 20 0.36 -10.55 0.77
N ALA A 21 0.22 -9.23 0.59
CA ALA A 21 0.94 -8.21 1.36
C ALA A 21 0.49 -8.14 2.83
N GLU A 22 -0.81 -8.29 3.08
CA GLU A 22 -1.40 -8.42 4.41
C GLU A 22 -0.84 -9.66 5.12
N GLN A 23 -0.86 -10.82 4.45
CA GLN A 23 -0.28 -12.06 4.97
C GLN A 23 1.21 -11.92 5.28
N GLN A 24 1.96 -11.11 4.51
CA GLN A 24 3.40 -10.93 4.68
C GLN A 24 3.78 -9.96 5.81
N THR A 25 2.96 -8.95 6.12
CA THR A 25 3.13 -8.12 7.32
C THR A 25 2.79 -8.89 8.59
N VAL A 26 1.64 -9.57 8.61
CA VAL A 26 1.25 -10.53 9.66
C VAL A 26 2.36 -11.54 9.93
N ALA A 27 3.06 -11.99 8.88
CA ALA A 27 4.19 -12.89 9.01
C ALA A 27 5.43 -12.27 9.69
N LYS A 28 5.65 -10.95 9.63
CA LYS A 28 6.76 -10.27 10.31
C LYS A 28 6.48 -10.06 11.80
N GLU A 29 5.29 -9.55 12.15
CA GLU A 29 4.92 -9.40 13.57
C GLU A 29 4.91 -10.77 14.25
N THR A 30 4.30 -11.77 13.61
CA THR A 30 4.29 -13.16 14.06
C THR A 30 5.72 -13.69 14.30
N ARG A 31 6.67 -13.43 13.40
CA ARG A 31 8.06 -13.88 13.55
C ARG A 31 8.78 -13.18 14.71
N ALA A 32 8.49 -11.90 14.94
CA ALA A 32 9.03 -11.15 16.06
C ALA A 32 8.53 -11.74 17.40
N TRP A 33 7.21 -11.96 17.51
CA TRP A 33 6.59 -12.60 18.67
C TRP A 33 7.14 -14.00 18.91
N GLN A 34 7.19 -14.85 17.87
CA GLN A 34 7.77 -16.19 17.96
C GLN A 34 9.21 -16.18 18.48
N ARG A 35 10.05 -15.27 17.98
CA ARG A 35 11.44 -15.16 18.42
C ARG A 35 11.55 -14.75 19.88
N TRP A 36 10.69 -13.83 20.33
CA TRP A 36 10.68 -13.36 21.72
C TRP A 36 10.15 -14.45 22.66
N LEU A 37 9.00 -15.07 22.35
CA LEU A 37 8.37 -16.10 23.17
C LEU A 37 9.24 -17.34 23.36
N ARG A 38 10.08 -17.69 22.37
CA ARG A 38 10.97 -18.86 22.43
C ARG A 38 12.26 -18.62 23.24
N ARG A 39 12.52 -17.41 23.73
CA ARG A 39 13.71 -17.19 24.55
C ARG A 39 13.47 -17.72 25.96
N LYS A 40 14.37 -18.58 26.43
CA LYS A 40 14.29 -19.17 27.78
C LYS A 40 14.23 -18.13 28.88
N GLU A 41 14.89 -16.99 28.70
CA GLU A 41 14.88 -15.87 29.65
C GLU A 41 13.47 -15.30 29.90
N ASN A 42 12.51 -15.52 29.00
CA ASN A 42 11.17 -14.94 29.12
C ASN A 42 10.20 -15.82 29.91
N ASN A 43 10.58 -17.04 30.30
CA ASN A 43 9.80 -17.94 31.16
C ASN A 43 8.34 -18.14 30.70
N ILE A 44 8.16 -18.43 29.41
CA ILE A 44 6.85 -18.77 28.84
C ILE A 44 6.75 -20.29 28.72
N SER A 45 5.78 -20.88 29.42
CA SER A 45 5.56 -22.34 29.44
C SER A 45 5.11 -22.88 28.08
N GLU A 46 4.14 -22.21 27.45
CA GLU A 46 3.56 -22.60 26.16
C GLU A 46 3.62 -21.46 25.14
N PRO A 47 4.78 -21.29 24.46
CA PRO A 47 5.00 -20.20 23.51
C PRO A 47 3.99 -20.16 22.37
N ASP A 48 3.51 -21.31 21.90
CA ASP A 48 2.61 -21.36 20.74
C ASP A 48 1.18 -20.93 21.10
N GLU A 49 0.73 -21.16 22.33
CA GLU A 49 -0.59 -20.73 22.80
C GLU A 49 -0.60 -19.23 23.15
N ALA A 50 0.46 -18.74 23.79
CA ALA A 50 0.67 -17.29 23.95
C ALA A 50 0.68 -16.56 22.59
N LEU A 51 1.36 -17.15 21.59
CA LEU A 51 1.36 -16.62 20.22
C LEU A 51 -0.04 -16.63 19.60
N ARG A 52 -0.85 -17.67 19.85
CA ARG A 52 -2.23 -17.76 19.34
C ARG A 52 -3.08 -16.60 19.86
N LEU A 53 -2.95 -16.27 21.15
CA LEU A 53 -3.67 -15.14 21.76
C LEU A 53 -3.20 -13.79 21.17
N MET A 54 -1.90 -13.59 21.01
CA MET A 54 -1.37 -12.36 20.37
C MET A 54 -1.87 -12.19 18.93
N LYS A 55 -1.92 -13.29 18.16
CA LYS A 55 -2.48 -13.29 16.80
C LYS A 55 -3.98 -13.00 16.78
N HIS A 56 -4.70 -13.48 17.79
CA HIS A 56 -6.12 -13.21 17.90
C HIS A 56 -6.40 -11.72 18.06
N VAL A 57 -5.64 -11.03 18.93
CA VAL A 57 -5.67 -9.56 19.06
C VAL A 57 -5.39 -8.88 17.73
N ALA A 58 -4.38 -9.35 16.98
CA ALA A 58 -4.02 -8.77 15.69
C ALA A 58 -5.13 -8.88 14.64
N SER A 59 -5.84 -10.01 14.64
CA SER A 59 -6.89 -10.31 13.65
C SER A 59 -8.23 -9.61 13.89
N ALA A 60 -8.38 -8.89 15.00
CA ALA A 60 -9.62 -8.20 15.34
C ALA A 60 -10.01 -7.20 14.24
N SER A 61 -11.24 -7.32 13.72
CA SER A 61 -11.70 -6.56 12.55
C SER A 61 -12.39 -5.25 12.91
N ASN A 62 -12.72 -5.04 14.18
CA ASN A 62 -13.33 -3.82 14.70
C ASN A 62 -12.88 -3.60 16.15
N GLN A 63 -13.19 -2.42 16.70
CA GLN A 63 -12.77 -2.05 18.05
C GLN A 63 -13.33 -2.99 19.13
N HIS A 64 -14.58 -3.44 19.00
CA HIS A 64 -15.19 -4.35 19.97
C HIS A 64 -14.49 -5.71 20.04
N ASP A 65 -14.19 -6.31 18.88
CA ASP A 65 -13.46 -7.57 18.81
C ASP A 65 -12.02 -7.44 19.34
N PHE A 66 -11.40 -6.27 19.13
CA PHE A 66 -10.07 -5.97 19.63
C PHE A 66 -10.08 -5.93 21.17
N ASP A 67 -10.98 -5.15 21.77
CA ASP A 67 -11.07 -5.02 23.22
C ASP A 67 -11.33 -6.38 23.88
N LYS A 68 -12.24 -7.18 23.31
CA LYS A 68 -12.52 -8.54 23.78
C LYS A 68 -11.32 -9.48 23.64
N ALA A 69 -10.58 -9.42 22.53
CA ALA A 69 -9.39 -10.23 22.34
C ALA A 69 -8.27 -9.86 23.33
N VAL A 70 -8.14 -8.56 23.66
CA VAL A 70 -7.21 -8.08 24.69
C VAL A 70 -7.65 -8.56 26.08
N GLU A 71 -8.94 -8.50 26.42
CA GLU A 71 -9.45 -9.03 27.69
C GLU A 71 -9.09 -10.52 27.85
N VAL A 72 -9.31 -11.34 26.81
CA VAL A 72 -8.94 -12.77 26.83
C VAL A 72 -7.43 -12.96 27.02
N LEU A 73 -6.60 -12.09 26.43
CA LEU A 73 -5.14 -12.14 26.63
C LEU A 73 -4.76 -11.72 28.06
N VAL A 74 -5.41 -10.71 28.62
CA VAL A 74 -5.17 -10.20 29.98
C VAL A 74 -5.57 -11.23 31.04
N ASP A 75 -6.64 -11.97 30.81
CA ASP A 75 -7.11 -13.04 31.70
C ASP A 75 -6.25 -14.32 31.63
N SER A 76 -5.37 -14.42 30.61
CA SER A 76 -4.52 -15.59 30.43
C SER A 76 -3.45 -15.72 31.51
N GLU A 77 -2.95 -16.95 31.71
CA GLU A 77 -1.83 -17.20 32.62
C GLU A 77 -0.53 -16.50 32.18
N TYR A 78 -0.37 -16.22 30.89
CA TYR A 78 0.82 -15.56 30.35
C TYR A 78 0.88 -14.10 30.78
N TRP A 79 -0.26 -13.44 30.98
CA TRP A 79 -0.31 -12.05 31.44
C TRP A 79 0.17 -11.86 32.88
N LYS A 80 0.17 -12.93 33.68
CA LYS A 80 0.74 -12.94 35.03
C LYS A 80 2.27 -12.83 35.00
N ASN A 81 2.91 -13.17 33.88
CA ASN A 81 4.35 -13.00 33.70
C ASN A 81 4.64 -11.53 33.37
N GLU A 82 5.33 -10.85 34.28
CA GLU A 82 5.65 -9.42 34.17
C GLU A 82 6.42 -9.08 32.89
N ARG A 83 7.34 -9.95 32.44
CA ARG A 83 8.09 -9.71 31.20
C ARG A 83 7.19 -9.78 29.97
N PHE A 84 6.24 -10.72 29.95
CA PHE A 84 5.29 -10.83 28.86
C PHE A 84 4.35 -9.63 28.83
N ARG A 85 3.81 -9.25 30.00
CA ARG A 85 2.95 -8.07 30.13
C ARG A 85 3.65 -6.80 29.65
N SER A 86 4.83 -6.48 30.20
CA SER A 86 5.58 -5.29 29.77
C SER A 86 5.94 -5.35 28.29
N TYR A 87 6.34 -6.51 27.77
CA TYR A 87 6.62 -6.67 26.35
C TYR A 87 5.40 -6.38 25.48
N PHE A 88 4.22 -6.86 25.86
CA PHE A 88 3.04 -6.64 25.05
C PHE A 88 2.45 -5.24 25.23
N GLU A 89 2.34 -4.74 26.46
CA GLU A 89 1.82 -3.40 26.76
C GLU A 89 2.69 -2.29 26.18
N GLU A 90 3.99 -2.32 26.46
CA GLU A 90 4.89 -1.20 26.13
C GLU A 90 5.34 -1.23 24.67
N VAL A 91 5.53 -2.42 24.08
CA VAL A 91 6.08 -2.54 22.72
C VAL A 91 4.99 -2.67 21.67
N TRP A 92 3.92 -3.42 21.95
CA TRP A 92 2.92 -3.74 20.93
C TRP A 92 1.64 -2.94 21.10
N LEU A 93 1.05 -2.90 22.29
CA LEU A 93 -0.19 -2.16 22.51
C LEU A 93 -0.01 -0.64 22.40
N SER A 94 1.19 -0.12 22.66
CA SER A 94 1.54 1.30 22.46
C SER A 94 1.51 1.76 21.00
N VAL A 95 1.58 0.81 20.05
CA VAL A 95 1.58 1.05 18.60
C VAL A 95 0.54 0.16 17.89
N LYS A 96 -0.55 -0.17 18.59
CA LYS A 96 -1.62 -1.07 18.13
C LYS A 96 -2.20 -0.67 16.76
N GLU A 97 -2.24 0.62 16.46
CA GLU A 97 -2.72 1.19 15.21
C GLU A 97 -1.94 0.70 13.99
N LEU A 98 -0.68 0.27 14.17
CA LEU A 98 0.20 -0.17 13.09
C LEU A 98 0.04 -1.66 12.72
N TRP A 99 -0.50 -2.49 13.61
CA TRP A 99 -0.49 -3.96 13.43
C TRP A 99 -1.82 -4.67 13.67
N VAL A 100 -2.79 -4.02 14.30
CA VAL A 100 -4.14 -4.56 14.49
C VAL A 100 -4.99 -4.26 13.25
N MET A 101 -5.74 -5.26 12.78
CA MET A 101 -6.51 -5.15 11.54
C MET A 101 -7.62 -4.09 11.59
N SER A 102 -8.29 -3.91 12.73
CA SER A 102 -9.34 -2.90 12.89
C SER A 102 -8.89 -1.50 12.49
N TYR A 103 -7.67 -1.10 12.91
CA TYR A 103 -7.11 0.20 12.58
C TYR A 103 -6.58 0.27 11.14
N ARG A 104 -6.13 -0.85 10.57
CA ARG A 104 -5.67 -0.90 9.17
C ARG A 104 -6.82 -0.73 8.16
N LEU A 105 -8.02 -1.21 8.51
CA LEU A 105 -9.22 -1.09 7.69
C LEU A 105 -9.83 0.33 7.75
N GLU A 106 -9.65 1.05 8.86
CA GLU A 106 -10.24 2.38 9.07
C GLU A 106 -9.63 3.46 8.18
N PHE A 107 -8.36 3.32 7.76
CA PHE A 107 -7.68 4.34 6.98
C PHE A 107 -7.81 4.20 5.45
N ASP A 108 -8.37 3.11 4.92
CA ASP A 108 -8.43 2.78 3.46
C ASP A 108 -7.07 2.90 2.72
N VAL A 109 -6.00 3.08 3.50
CA VAL A 109 -4.63 3.25 3.08
C VAL A 109 -3.90 2.05 3.62
N VAL A 110 -3.45 1.22 2.68
CA VAL A 110 -2.49 0.15 2.92
C VAL A 110 -1.17 0.79 3.39
N LEU A 111 -1.10 1.19 4.66
CA LEU A 111 0.10 1.69 5.37
C LEU A 111 1.18 0.59 5.49
N THR A 112 1.00 -0.54 4.80
CA THR A 112 1.87 -1.71 4.82
C THR A 112 2.80 -1.80 3.62
N THR A 113 2.80 -0.84 2.68
CA THR A 113 3.65 -0.91 1.47
C THR A 113 5.14 -0.64 1.76
N ASN A 114 5.75 -1.47 2.62
CA ASN A 114 7.18 -1.72 2.66
C ASN A 114 7.64 -2.58 1.46
N ASN A 115 6.73 -3.14 0.67
CA ASN A 115 6.98 -4.02 -0.48
C ASN A 115 7.99 -3.42 -1.48
N GLY A 116 7.89 -2.14 -1.81
CA GLY A 116 8.83 -1.49 -2.71
C GLY A 116 10.25 -1.45 -2.15
N ILE A 117 10.38 -1.04 -0.88
CA ILE A 117 11.66 -0.92 -0.17
C ILE A 117 12.28 -2.30 0.07
N GLU A 118 11.46 -3.31 0.37
CA GLU A 118 11.92 -4.65 0.69
C GLU A 118 12.27 -5.46 -0.54
N ALA A 119 11.51 -5.33 -1.63
CA ALA A 119 11.89 -5.87 -2.93
C ALA A 119 13.21 -5.23 -3.39
N GLN A 120 13.36 -3.91 -3.22
CA GLN A 120 14.62 -3.21 -3.52
C GLN A 120 15.78 -3.70 -2.65
N ASN A 121 15.55 -3.91 -1.34
CA ASN A 121 16.53 -4.47 -0.41
C ASN A 121 16.90 -5.92 -0.75
N CYS A 122 15.95 -6.73 -1.19
CA CYS A 122 16.19 -8.11 -1.60
C CYS A 122 17.08 -8.15 -2.86
N VAL A 123 16.76 -7.34 -3.87
CA VAL A 123 17.57 -7.18 -5.09
C VAL A 123 18.98 -6.67 -4.76
N LEU A 124 19.11 -5.63 -3.94
CA LEU A 124 20.41 -5.10 -3.51
C LEU A 124 21.25 -6.19 -2.82
N LYS A 125 20.67 -6.89 -1.84
CA LYS A 125 21.37 -7.95 -1.11
C LYS A 125 21.78 -9.12 -2.01
N ALA A 126 20.86 -9.58 -2.87
CA ALA A 126 21.07 -10.77 -3.67
C ALA A 126 22.03 -10.54 -4.84
N GLN A 127 21.88 -9.43 -5.57
CA GLN A 127 22.60 -9.21 -6.84
C GLN A 127 23.88 -8.40 -6.65
N TYR A 128 23.92 -7.49 -5.68
CA TYR A 128 25.01 -6.53 -5.54
C TYR A 128 25.89 -6.81 -4.31
N VAL A 129 25.29 -7.11 -3.15
CA VAL A 129 26.05 -7.36 -1.90
C VAL A 129 26.65 -8.76 -1.87
N LYS A 130 25.88 -9.82 -2.20
CA LYS A 130 26.39 -11.20 -2.19
C LYS A 130 27.44 -11.47 -3.27
N SER A 131 27.33 -10.78 -4.41
CA SER A 131 28.27 -10.89 -5.54
C SER A 131 29.60 -10.16 -5.29
N SER A 132 29.64 -9.25 -4.30
CA SER A 132 30.85 -8.50 -3.92
C SER A 132 31.69 -9.34 -2.95
N SER A 133 32.57 -10.19 -3.51
CA SER A 133 33.21 -11.33 -2.86
C SER A 133 34.26 -11.06 -1.77
N GLY A 134 34.40 -9.86 -1.20
CA GLY A 134 35.61 -9.57 -0.41
C GLY A 134 35.50 -8.74 0.87
N LYS A 135 34.58 -7.77 0.99
CA LYS A 135 34.63 -6.82 2.12
C LYS A 135 33.23 -6.45 2.61
N ARG A 136 32.87 -6.98 3.78
CA ARG A 136 31.67 -6.59 4.56
C ARG A 136 31.92 -5.29 5.33
N SER A 137 32.42 -4.26 4.66
CA SER A 137 32.60 -2.94 5.25
C SER A 137 31.49 -1.99 4.79
N LEU A 138 31.16 -0.99 5.62
CA LEU A 138 30.22 0.06 5.25
C LEU A 138 30.67 0.79 3.98
N THR A 139 31.97 1.09 3.87
CA THR A 139 32.56 1.73 2.68
C THR A 139 32.34 0.89 1.42
N SER A 140 32.52 -0.43 1.50
CA SER A 140 32.26 -1.34 0.38
C SER A 140 30.79 -1.30 -0.03
N LEU A 141 29.86 -1.33 0.93
CA LEU A 141 28.42 -1.22 0.66
C LEU A 141 28.07 0.12 -0.02
N ILE A 142 28.61 1.23 0.46
CA ILE A 142 28.40 2.56 -0.15
C ILE A 142 28.89 2.55 -1.59
N MET A 143 30.09 2.03 -1.86
CA MET A 143 30.64 1.93 -3.21
C MET A 143 29.77 1.07 -4.13
N THR A 144 29.28 -0.07 -3.65
CA THR A 144 28.35 -0.94 -4.38
C THR A 144 27.05 -0.21 -4.73
N VAL A 145 26.52 0.61 -3.81
CA VAL A 145 25.29 1.37 -4.05
C VAL A 145 25.52 2.50 -5.06
N VAL A 146 26.55 3.32 -4.84
CA VAL A 146 26.83 4.52 -5.64
C VAL A 146 27.28 4.17 -7.06
N HIS A 147 28.14 3.16 -7.22
CA HIS A 147 28.74 2.84 -8.52
C HIS A 147 28.08 1.69 -9.27
N GLY A 148 27.28 0.86 -8.58
CA GLY A 148 26.59 -0.28 -9.22
C GLY A 148 25.08 -0.12 -9.20
N TYR A 149 24.50 -0.11 -7.99
CA TYR A 149 23.05 -0.20 -7.84
C TYR A 149 22.30 1.01 -8.41
N LEU A 150 22.67 2.24 -8.02
CA LEU A 150 21.95 3.44 -8.45
C LEU A 150 22.04 3.68 -9.97
N PRO A 151 23.23 3.62 -10.60
CA PRO A 151 23.35 3.77 -12.05
C PRO A 151 22.54 2.71 -12.82
N ASP A 152 22.56 1.45 -12.37
CA ASP A 152 21.75 0.39 -12.99
C ASP A 152 20.25 0.66 -12.88
N LYS A 153 19.79 1.25 -11.76
CA LYS A 153 18.38 1.59 -11.55
C LYS A 153 17.97 2.77 -12.42
N GLU A 154 18.80 3.79 -12.51
CA GLU A 154 18.60 4.94 -13.39
C GLU A 154 18.53 4.49 -14.86
N ALA A 155 19.47 3.66 -15.32
CA ALA A 155 19.47 3.13 -16.68
C ALA A 155 18.19 2.33 -16.98
N LYS A 156 17.76 1.47 -16.06
CA LYS A 156 16.50 0.71 -16.19
C LYS A 156 15.27 1.62 -16.20
N PHE A 157 15.27 2.69 -15.41
CA PHE A 157 14.20 3.69 -15.40
C PHE A 157 14.09 4.40 -16.75
N HIS A 158 15.21 4.92 -17.27
CA HIS A 158 15.22 5.57 -18.58
C HIS A 158 14.90 4.62 -19.73
N GLU A 159 15.36 3.37 -19.67
CA GLU A 159 14.99 2.33 -20.64
C GLU A 159 13.48 2.04 -20.60
N ALA A 160 12.89 1.91 -19.41
CA ALA A 160 11.46 1.70 -19.26
C ALA A 160 10.64 2.90 -19.78
N ALA A 161 11.10 4.12 -19.54
CA ALA A 161 10.50 5.35 -20.06
C ALA A 161 10.63 5.42 -21.59
N ARG A 162 11.81 5.14 -22.15
CA ARG A 162 12.03 5.10 -23.61
C ARG A 162 11.15 4.06 -24.29
N ARG A 163 11.02 2.86 -23.73
CA ARG A 163 10.12 1.80 -24.28
C ARG A 163 8.65 2.20 -24.33
N GLN A 164 8.25 3.14 -23.49
CA GLN A 164 6.90 3.68 -23.44
C GLN A 164 6.76 4.95 -24.27
N SER A 165 7.85 5.51 -24.80
CA SER A 165 7.78 6.71 -25.63
C SER A 165 7.29 6.39 -27.04
N LEU A 166 6.73 7.40 -27.69
CA LEU A 166 6.36 7.37 -29.12
C LEU A 166 7.53 6.97 -30.01
N ALA A 167 8.76 7.29 -29.61
CA ALA A 167 9.98 6.96 -30.36
C ALA A 167 10.28 5.45 -30.42
N TYR A 168 9.67 4.65 -29.53
CA TYR A 168 9.92 3.20 -29.45
C TYR A 168 8.69 2.37 -29.83
N ARG A 169 7.47 2.86 -29.58
CA ARG A 169 6.24 2.14 -29.90
C ARG A 169 5.13 3.10 -30.29
N GLN A 170 4.38 2.73 -31.32
CA GLN A 170 3.17 3.44 -31.70
C GLN A 170 2.07 3.21 -30.66
N TYR A 171 1.41 4.30 -30.25
CA TYR A 171 0.25 4.26 -29.37
C TYR A 171 -0.97 3.77 -30.16
N SER A 172 -1.89 3.06 -29.49
CA SER A 172 -3.17 2.72 -30.10
C SER A 172 -3.97 3.99 -30.39
N GLU A 173 -4.78 3.98 -31.45
CA GLU A 173 -5.62 5.12 -31.87
C GLU A 173 -6.54 5.61 -30.75
N ASN A 174 -6.96 4.71 -29.85
CA ASN A 174 -7.83 5.03 -28.71
C ASN A 174 -7.14 5.85 -27.60
N VAL A 175 -5.83 6.14 -27.72
CA VAL A 175 -5.11 6.96 -26.73
C VAL A 175 -4.95 8.37 -27.27
N PRO A 176 -5.61 9.37 -26.65
CA PRO A 176 -5.46 10.76 -27.03
C PRO A 176 -4.00 11.24 -27.04
N ALA A 177 -3.67 12.10 -28.00
CA ALA A 177 -2.30 12.60 -28.20
C ALA A 177 -1.72 13.29 -26.96
N TYR A 178 -2.55 13.96 -26.15
CA TYR A 178 -2.11 14.61 -24.91
C TYR A 178 -1.67 13.62 -23.82
N LEU A 179 -2.05 12.34 -23.93
CA LEU A 179 -1.60 11.26 -23.04
C LEU A 179 -0.34 10.55 -23.54
N HIS A 180 0.17 10.89 -24.73
CA HIS A 180 1.39 10.27 -25.23
C HIS A 180 2.61 10.67 -24.40
N ASN A 181 3.56 9.75 -24.30
CA ASN A 181 4.77 9.87 -23.48
C ASN A 181 4.51 10.08 -21.98
N ARG A 182 3.30 9.81 -21.48
CA ARG A 182 2.97 9.84 -20.05
C ARG A 182 3.20 8.45 -19.43
N PRO A 183 3.47 8.38 -18.10
CA PRO A 183 3.62 7.10 -17.41
C PRO A 183 2.41 6.19 -17.63
N ARG A 184 2.63 4.91 -17.92
CA ARG A 184 1.55 3.95 -18.25
C ARG A 184 0.45 3.88 -17.20
N GLY A 185 0.79 3.96 -15.91
CA GLY A 185 -0.19 3.97 -14.82
C GLY A 185 -1.12 5.17 -14.91
N PHE A 186 -0.56 6.35 -15.18
CA PHE A 186 -1.33 7.57 -15.40
C PHE A 186 -2.23 7.47 -16.63
N VAL A 187 -1.71 6.98 -17.77
CA VAL A 187 -2.51 6.80 -18.99
C VAL A 187 -3.66 5.82 -18.74
N LYS A 188 -3.41 4.68 -18.10
CA LYS A 188 -4.46 3.70 -17.77
C LYS A 188 -5.54 4.31 -16.86
N HIS A 189 -5.11 5.12 -15.89
CA HIS A 189 -6.02 5.82 -14.99
C HIS A 189 -6.89 6.84 -15.74
N MET A 190 -6.28 7.66 -16.60
CA MET A 190 -6.98 8.64 -17.43
C MET A 190 -7.94 8.01 -18.44
N LEU A 191 -7.54 6.93 -19.11
CA LEU A 191 -8.43 6.20 -20.01
C LEU A 191 -9.64 5.60 -19.28
N ARG A 192 -9.43 5.08 -18.06
CA ARG A 192 -10.54 4.60 -17.22
C ARG A 192 -11.50 5.74 -16.88
N TRP A 193 -10.94 6.90 -16.53
CA TRP A 193 -11.73 8.10 -16.27
C TRP A 193 -12.52 8.56 -17.50
N LEU A 194 -11.91 8.56 -18.69
CA LEU A 194 -12.60 8.91 -19.93
C LEU A 194 -13.77 7.97 -20.21
N VAL A 195 -13.58 6.65 -20.02
CA VAL A 195 -14.67 5.67 -20.19
C VAL A 195 -15.79 5.90 -19.17
N ASN A 196 -15.46 6.19 -17.91
CA ASN A 196 -16.47 6.51 -16.91
C ASN A 196 -17.16 7.85 -17.21
N ALA A 197 -16.45 8.79 -17.82
CA ALA A 197 -16.97 10.11 -18.18
C ALA A 197 -17.98 10.04 -19.34
N GLU A 198 -17.95 8.99 -20.17
CA GLU A 198 -18.93 8.79 -21.27
C GLU A 198 -20.37 8.62 -20.76
N GLU A 199 -20.56 8.24 -19.49
CA GLU A 199 -21.89 8.13 -18.87
C GLU A 199 -22.49 9.51 -18.54
N TYR A 200 -21.68 10.57 -18.56
CA TYR A 200 -22.11 11.93 -18.26
C TYR A 200 -22.27 12.74 -19.55
N THR A 201 -23.33 13.53 -19.57
CA THR A 201 -23.71 14.41 -20.67
C THR A 201 -23.47 15.87 -20.29
N PRO A 202 -23.35 16.79 -21.26
CA PRO A 202 -23.24 18.22 -20.97
C PRO A 202 -24.45 18.81 -20.22
N THR A 203 -25.58 18.09 -20.17
CA THR A 203 -26.75 18.47 -19.37
C THR A 203 -26.59 18.15 -17.88
N ASP A 204 -25.64 17.28 -17.52
CA ASP A 204 -25.41 16.90 -16.12
C ASP A 204 -24.51 17.91 -15.38
N MET A 205 -24.01 18.93 -16.10
CA MET A 205 -23.16 20.00 -15.58
C MET A 205 -23.52 21.35 -16.20
N GLU A 206 -23.86 22.33 -15.37
CA GLU A 206 -24.06 23.71 -15.80
C GLU A 206 -22.99 24.62 -15.20
N GLU A 207 -22.26 25.34 -16.07
CA GLU A 207 -21.35 26.38 -15.63
C GLU A 207 -22.15 27.58 -15.10
N LEU A 208 -21.88 27.98 -13.86
CA LEU A 208 -22.50 29.14 -13.24
C LEU A 208 -21.85 30.43 -13.77
N PRO A 209 -22.45 31.61 -13.54
CA PRO A 209 -21.91 32.90 -14.04
C PRO A 209 -20.49 33.24 -13.60
N VAL A 210 -19.93 32.52 -12.63
CA VAL A 210 -18.56 32.65 -12.16
C VAL A 210 -17.72 31.56 -12.81
N GLU A 211 -16.73 31.96 -13.61
CA GLU A 211 -15.79 31.05 -14.27
C GLU A 211 -15.14 30.11 -13.26
N GLY A 212 -15.20 28.81 -13.52
CA GLY A 212 -14.66 27.78 -12.62
C GLY A 212 -15.61 27.33 -11.52
N VAL A 213 -16.88 27.76 -11.52
CA VAL A 213 -17.92 27.26 -10.63
C VAL A 213 -18.99 26.54 -11.44
N PHE A 214 -19.30 25.31 -11.05
CA PHE A 214 -20.21 24.42 -11.76
C PHE A 214 -21.31 23.90 -10.85
N THR A 215 -22.48 23.64 -11.41
CA THR A 215 -23.55 22.87 -10.77
C THR A 215 -23.57 21.48 -11.38
N VAL A 216 -23.52 20.43 -10.56
CA VAL A 216 -23.47 19.03 -11.01
C VAL A 216 -24.53 18.19 -10.30
N HIS A 217 -25.11 17.22 -11.00
CA HIS A 217 -26.08 16.28 -10.41
C HIS A 217 -25.41 15.22 -9.53
N SER A 218 -26.15 14.72 -8.53
CA SER A 218 -25.69 13.62 -7.69
C SER A 218 -25.68 12.30 -8.44
N GLU A 219 -24.65 11.48 -8.21
CA GLU A 219 -24.63 10.09 -8.67
C GLU A 219 -25.75 9.22 -8.05
N ARG A 220 -26.34 9.65 -6.92
CA ARG A 220 -27.33 8.87 -6.15
C ARG A 220 -28.77 9.31 -6.35
N SER A 221 -29.00 10.50 -6.90
CA SER A 221 -30.31 11.15 -6.97
C SER A 221 -30.29 12.23 -8.05
N ASP A 222 -31.17 12.11 -9.04
CA ASP A 222 -31.31 13.13 -10.10
C ASP A 222 -31.77 14.49 -9.56
N ASP A 223 -32.48 14.51 -8.42
CA ASP A 223 -33.06 15.72 -7.83
C ASP A 223 -32.04 16.54 -7.00
N ASP A 224 -30.87 15.96 -6.67
CA ASP A 224 -29.88 16.60 -5.82
C ASP A 224 -28.77 17.26 -6.66
N LEU A 225 -28.70 18.59 -6.60
CA LEU A 225 -27.68 19.40 -7.28
C LEU A 225 -26.60 19.89 -6.28
N TYR A 226 -25.35 19.81 -6.69
CA TYR A 226 -24.19 20.27 -5.90
C TYR A 226 -23.43 21.37 -6.64
N THR A 227 -22.97 22.37 -5.90
CA THR A 227 -22.07 23.40 -6.45
C THR A 227 -20.61 23.02 -6.19
N VAL A 228 -19.82 22.95 -7.25
CA VAL A 228 -18.38 22.67 -7.22
C VAL A 228 -17.62 23.92 -7.63
N ASP A 229 -16.76 24.41 -6.74
CA ASP A 229 -15.98 25.64 -6.93
C ASP A 229 -14.47 25.32 -7.07
N PHE A 230 -13.94 25.48 -8.29
CA PHE A 230 -12.53 25.29 -8.60
C PHE A 230 -11.70 26.58 -8.48
N THR A 231 -12.31 27.73 -8.18
CA THR A 231 -11.61 29.03 -8.09
C THR A 231 -10.71 29.12 -6.84
N SER A 232 -11.05 28.34 -5.80
CA SER A 232 -10.35 28.31 -4.51
C SER A 232 -9.03 27.53 -4.54
N HIS A 233 -8.79 26.70 -5.57
CA HIS A 233 -7.59 25.86 -5.68
C HIS A 233 -6.80 26.20 -6.94
N ARG A 234 -5.94 27.23 -6.85
CA ARG A 234 -4.89 27.46 -7.87
C ARG A 234 -3.96 26.25 -7.90
N VAL A 235 -4.12 25.39 -8.90
CA VAL A 235 -3.08 24.42 -9.25
C VAL A 235 -1.86 25.23 -9.67
N PRO A 236 -0.68 25.06 -9.05
CA PRO A 236 0.52 25.77 -9.47
C PRO A 236 0.78 25.43 -10.94
N ALA A 237 0.94 26.45 -11.77
CA ALA A 237 1.35 26.25 -13.16
C ALA A 237 2.67 25.48 -13.18
N LEU A 238 2.62 24.24 -13.66
CA LEU A 238 3.81 23.46 -13.95
C LEU A 238 4.43 24.06 -15.22
N ILE A 239 5.49 24.85 -15.03
CA ILE A 239 6.41 25.32 -16.07
C ILE A 239 7.29 24.16 -16.51
#